data_AF-A0A161YQ43-F1
#
_entry.id   AF-A0A161YQ43-F1
#
_cell.length_a   1.000
_cell.length_b   1.000
_cell.length_c   1.000
_cell.angle_alpha   90.00
_cell.angle_beta   90.00
_cell.angle_gamma   90.00
#
_symmetry.space_group_name_H-M   'P 1'
#
loop_
_entity.id
_entity.type
_entity.pdbx_description
1 polymer ?
#
loop_
_entity_poly.entity_id
_entity_poly.type
_entity_poly.pdbx_seq_one_letter_code
_entity_poly.pdbx_strand_id
1 'polypeptide(L)'
;MASSEIGHSSSQLVSGVWSDLLVNIVRTNPQLAGLITDTDPPMTLRDPDDPDELPRQSTIRNVLMNMGTFTDFTTSVEQMHDDVHVWVGGAMSSVPTSAYDPIFWSHHCMIDRLWHIWQNSSNAMNPPPDLMDTVLAPFPLTVAQVLDIDRMGYEYAVAAVA
;
A
#
# COMPACT_ATOMS: atom_id res chain seq x y z
N MET A 1 -37.41 4.80 35.10
CA MET A 1 -37.04 6.14 34.60
C MET A 1 -35.81 6.57 35.39
N ALA A 2 -34.61 6.78 34.86
CA ALA A 2 -34.12 6.79 33.50
C ALA A 2 -32.72 6.15 33.48
N SER A 3 -32.44 5.36 32.43
CA SER A 3 -31.11 4.89 32.10
C SER A 3 -30.33 6.05 31.48
N SER A 4 -29.15 6.39 32.00
CA SER A 4 -28.23 7.29 31.31
C SER A 4 -27.30 6.46 30.44
N GLU A 5 -27.62 6.37 29.15
CA GLU A 5 -26.74 5.81 28.14
C GLU A 5 -25.51 6.71 27.97
N ILE A 6 -24.33 6.12 28.12
CA ILE A 6 -23.05 6.74 27.75
C ILE A 6 -22.98 6.69 26.23
N GLY A 7 -23.35 7.80 25.59
CA GLY A 7 -23.20 7.99 24.15
C GLY A 7 -21.74 7.90 23.75
N HIS A 8 -21.39 6.84 23.02
CA HIS A 8 -20.14 6.79 22.26
C HIS A 8 -20.30 7.69 21.04
N SER A 9 -19.67 8.87 21.09
CA SER A 9 -19.58 9.78 19.95
C SER A 9 -18.67 9.16 18.89
N SER A 10 -19.28 8.69 17.81
CA SER A 10 -18.61 8.40 16.55
C SER A 10 -17.95 9.66 15.96
N SER A 11 -16.89 9.43 15.17
CA SER A 11 -16.15 10.40 14.34
C SER A 11 -15.15 11.32 15.05
N GLN A 12 -13.99 10.76 15.44
CA GLN A 12 -12.77 11.54 15.25
C GLN A 12 -12.46 11.53 13.76
N LEU A 13 -13.01 12.51 13.04
CA LEU A 13 -12.51 12.90 11.73
C LEU A 13 -11.01 13.13 11.90
N VAL A 14 -10.17 12.41 11.15
CA VAL A 14 -8.75 12.74 11.01
C VAL A 14 -8.74 14.18 10.53
N SER A 15 -8.48 15.11 11.44
CA SER A 15 -8.52 16.53 11.12
C SER A 15 -7.55 16.72 9.98
N GLY A 16 -7.93 17.47 8.96
CA GLY A 16 -7.11 17.82 7.80
C GLY A 16 -5.76 18.46 8.13
N VAL A 17 -5.40 18.56 9.42
CA VAL A 17 -4.28 19.25 10.00
C VAL A 17 -3.51 18.34 10.95
N TRP A 18 -2.19 18.52 10.96
CA TRP A 18 -1.25 17.92 11.90
C TRP A 18 -0.65 19.03 12.77
N SER A 19 -0.56 18.80 14.08
CA SER A 19 0.07 19.70 15.04
C SER A 19 1.47 19.23 15.39
N ASP A 20 2.46 20.06 15.08
CA ASP A 20 3.82 19.85 15.55
C ASP A 20 3.96 20.42 16.96
N LEU A 21 4.01 19.52 17.95
CA LEU A 21 4.16 19.90 19.36
C LEU A 21 5.54 20.49 19.67
N LEU A 22 6.54 20.29 18.81
CA LEU A 22 7.89 20.80 19.01
C LEU A 22 8.05 22.25 18.52
N VAL A 23 7.22 22.69 17.57
CA VAL A 23 7.28 24.06 17.03
C VAL A 23 5.99 24.86 17.17
N ASN A 24 4.95 24.32 17.82
CA ASN A 24 3.63 24.97 17.97
C ASN A 24 3.03 25.45 16.64
N ILE A 25 3.20 24.67 15.57
CA ILE A 25 2.63 24.96 14.25
C ILE A 25 1.55 23.93 13.92
N VAL A 26 0.42 24.41 13.40
CA VAL A 26 -0.63 23.59 12.79
C VAL A 26 -0.47 23.68 11.28
N ARG A 27 -0.31 22.54 10.60
CA ARG A 27 -0.18 22.46 9.13
C ARG A 27 -1.27 21.57 8.57
N THR A 28 -1.68 21.79 7.32
CA THR A 28 -2.45 20.77 6.57
C THR A 28 -1.64 19.49 6.51
N ASN A 29 -2.27 18.34 6.80
CA ASN A 29 -1.57 17.06 6.78
C ASN A 29 -1.21 16.71 5.32
N PRO A 30 0.09 16.70 4.96
CA PRO A 30 0.52 16.44 3.59
C PRO A 30 0.24 14.99 3.15
N GLN A 31 -0.19 14.10 4.06
CA GLN A 31 -0.56 12.72 3.74
C GLN A 31 -2.03 12.54 3.33
N LEU A 32 -2.85 13.60 3.33
CA LEU A 32 -4.28 13.48 3.03
C LEU A 32 -4.63 13.71 1.56
N ALA A 33 -3.93 14.61 0.88
CA ALA A 33 -4.14 14.91 -0.52
C ALA A 33 -2.82 15.32 -1.17
N GLY A 34 -2.54 14.81 -2.36
CA GLY A 34 -1.38 15.21 -3.14
C GLY A 34 -1.76 16.12 -4.30
N LEU A 35 -0.81 16.95 -4.73
CA LEU A 35 -0.98 17.83 -5.89
C LEU A 35 -0.88 17.00 -7.16
N ILE A 36 -1.84 17.13 -8.09
CA ILE A 36 -1.80 16.46 -9.40
C ILE A 36 -1.01 17.31 -10.41
N THR A 37 -0.85 18.60 -10.14
CA THR A 37 -0.10 19.54 -10.97
C THR A 37 0.97 20.26 -10.15
N ASP A 38 2.06 20.70 -10.81
CA ASP A 38 3.13 21.49 -10.18
C ASP A 38 2.68 22.89 -9.73
N THR A 39 1.52 23.33 -10.21
CA THR A 39 0.82 24.54 -9.77
C THR A 39 -0.44 24.14 -9.00
N ASP A 40 -0.93 25.05 -8.14
CA ASP A 40 -2.21 24.95 -7.39
C ASP A 40 -3.38 24.30 -8.20
N PRO A 41 -4.42 23.76 -7.51
CA PRO A 41 -5.30 22.60 -7.83
C PRO A 41 -5.47 22.14 -9.31
N PRO A 42 -5.65 20.83 -9.55
CA PRO A 42 -6.35 19.88 -8.67
C PRO A 42 -5.48 19.06 -7.70
N MET A 43 -6.10 18.66 -6.58
CA MET A 43 -5.53 17.74 -5.60
C MET A 43 -6.24 16.39 -5.67
N THR A 44 -5.59 15.34 -5.17
CA THR A 44 -6.23 14.03 -5.03
C THR A 44 -7.37 14.08 -4.02
N LEU A 45 -8.41 13.31 -4.31
CA LEU A 45 -9.52 13.02 -3.41
C LEU A 45 -9.62 11.51 -3.28
N ARG A 46 -10.16 11.06 -2.15
CA ARG A 46 -10.45 9.65 -1.86
C ARG A 46 -11.96 9.53 -1.64
N ASP A 47 -12.52 8.39 -2.00
CA ASP A 47 -13.95 8.09 -1.84
C ASP A 47 -14.08 6.60 -1.47
N PRO A 48 -13.78 6.24 -0.21
CA PRO A 48 -13.60 4.85 0.13
C PRO A 48 -14.92 4.08 0.24
N ASP A 49 -14.93 2.84 -0.25
CA ASP A 49 -16.04 1.90 -0.14
C ASP A 49 -16.12 1.27 1.28
N ASP A 50 -17.07 0.33 1.48
CA ASP A 50 -17.26 -0.35 2.76
C ASP A 50 -15.99 -1.12 3.19
N PRO A 51 -15.44 -0.92 4.40
CA PRO A 51 -14.25 -1.63 4.88
C PRO A 51 -14.34 -3.17 4.82
N ASP A 52 -15.54 -3.76 4.83
CA ASP A 52 -15.74 -5.21 4.76
C ASP A 52 -15.31 -5.83 3.41
N GLU A 53 -15.04 -4.99 2.40
CA GLU A 53 -14.57 -5.37 1.06
C GLU A 53 -13.04 -5.47 0.95
N LEU A 54 -12.28 -5.04 1.98
CA LEU A 54 -10.82 -5.13 1.98
C LEU A 54 -10.30 -6.58 2.12
N PRO A 55 -9.12 -6.90 1.56
CA PRO A 55 -8.50 -8.21 1.72
C PRO A 55 -8.34 -8.61 3.20
N ARG A 56 -8.96 -9.73 3.56
CA ARG A 56 -8.90 -10.26 4.93
C ARG A 56 -7.54 -10.87 5.22
N GLN A 57 -7.14 -10.86 6.49
CA GLN A 57 -5.92 -11.53 6.96
C GLN A 57 -5.84 -13.01 6.54
N SER A 58 -6.99 -13.71 6.47
CA SER A 58 -7.06 -15.08 5.97
C SER A 58 -6.67 -15.21 4.50
N THR A 59 -7.10 -14.26 3.67
CA THR A 59 -6.76 -14.20 2.24
C THR A 59 -5.28 -13.96 2.07
N ILE A 60 -4.72 -12.97 2.77
CA ILE A 60 -3.28 -12.67 2.76
C ILE A 60 -2.47 -13.90 3.17
N ARG A 61 -2.86 -14.58 4.27
CA ARG A 61 -2.18 -15.80 4.73
C ARG A 61 -2.25 -16.91 3.68
N ASN A 62 -3.39 -17.09 3.02
CA ASN A 62 -3.54 -18.10 1.97
C ASN A 62 -2.58 -17.82 0.80
N VAL A 63 -2.53 -16.57 0.32
CA VAL A 63 -1.64 -16.17 -0.77
C VAL A 63 -0.17 -16.43 -0.42
N LEU A 64 0.26 -16.07 0.79
CA LEU A 64 1.64 -16.27 1.23
C LEU A 64 2.02 -17.76 1.41
N MET A 65 1.10 -18.59 1.90
CA MET A 65 1.40 -19.96 2.32
C MET A 65 1.14 -21.02 1.26
N ASN A 66 0.24 -20.76 0.31
CA ASN A 66 -0.28 -21.78 -0.60
C ASN A 66 -0.07 -21.48 -2.09
N MET A 67 0.43 -20.30 -2.46
CA MET A 67 0.77 -20.01 -3.86
C MET A 67 2.18 -20.52 -4.17
N GLY A 68 2.21 -21.64 -4.89
CA GLY A 68 3.42 -22.42 -5.14
C GLY A 68 4.20 -22.05 -6.40
N THR A 69 3.70 -21.11 -7.21
CA THR A 69 4.41 -20.63 -8.41
C THR A 69 4.53 -19.11 -8.39
N PHE A 70 5.54 -18.58 -9.09
CA PHE A 70 5.67 -17.14 -9.31
C PHE A 70 4.38 -16.56 -9.90
N THR A 71 3.83 -17.19 -10.94
CA THR A 71 2.62 -16.71 -11.63
C THR A 71 1.39 -16.70 -10.73
N ASP A 72 1.16 -17.74 -9.95
CA ASP A 72 -0.01 -17.81 -9.05
C ASP A 72 0.10 -16.76 -7.94
N PHE A 73 1.31 -16.59 -7.40
CA PHE A 73 1.57 -15.60 -6.37
C PHE A 73 1.39 -14.17 -6.89
N THR A 74 2.02 -13.81 -8.01
CA THR A 74 1.94 -12.46 -8.56
C THR A 74 0.51 -12.11 -8.96
N THR A 75 -0.21 -13.02 -9.61
CA THR A 75 -1.62 -12.82 -9.99
C THR A 75 -2.48 -12.54 -8.75
N SER A 76 -2.28 -13.30 -7.67
CA SER A 76 -3.06 -13.13 -6.44
C SER A 76 -2.73 -11.84 -5.69
N VAL A 77 -1.46 -11.45 -5.64
CA VAL A 77 -1.02 -10.20 -5.01
C VAL A 77 -1.46 -8.99 -5.82
N GLU A 78 -1.39 -9.06 -7.16
CA GLU A 78 -1.88 -8.02 -8.07
C GLU A 78 -3.38 -7.77 -7.88
N GLN A 79 -4.19 -8.83 -7.75
CA GLN A 79 -5.62 -8.68 -7.44
C GLN A 79 -5.86 -7.95 -6.11
N MET A 80 -5.18 -8.35 -5.03
CA MET A 80 -5.33 -7.66 -3.73
C MET A 80 -4.82 -6.22 -3.77
N HIS A 81 -3.79 -5.96 -4.58
CA HIS A 81 -3.30 -4.61 -4.83
C HIS A 81 -4.40 -3.75 -5.49
N ASP A 82 -5.06 -4.29 -6.52
CA ASP A 82 -6.14 -3.61 -7.26
C ASP A 82 -7.36 -3.37 -6.38
N ASP A 83 -7.73 -4.36 -5.55
CA ASP A 83 -8.88 -4.25 -4.63
C ASP A 83 -8.72 -3.04 -3.70
N VAL A 84 -7.51 -2.79 -3.18
CA VAL A 84 -7.25 -1.62 -2.32
C VAL A 84 -7.25 -0.31 -3.12
N HIS A 85 -6.75 -0.32 -4.35
CA HIS A 85 -6.82 0.86 -5.23
C HIS A 85 -8.27 1.29 -5.48
N VAL A 86 -9.13 0.32 -5.80
CA VAL A 86 -10.57 0.55 -6.01
C VAL A 86 -11.22 0.98 -4.69
N TRP A 87 -10.95 0.26 -3.60
CA TRP A 87 -11.53 0.53 -2.30
C TRP A 87 -11.23 1.92 -1.77
N VAL A 88 -10.02 2.48 -1.98
CA VAL A 88 -9.72 3.86 -1.56
C VAL A 88 -10.47 4.89 -2.41
N GLY A 89 -10.78 4.55 -3.66
CA GLY A 89 -11.56 5.37 -4.58
C GLY A 89 -10.87 6.68 -5.00
N GLY A 90 -11.62 7.55 -5.67
CA GLY A 90 -11.15 8.84 -6.15
C GLY A 90 -9.90 8.74 -7.05
N ALA A 91 -8.80 9.39 -6.68
CA ALA A 91 -7.56 9.35 -7.46
C ALA A 91 -6.87 7.97 -7.42
N MET A 92 -7.08 7.19 -6.35
CA MET A 92 -6.45 5.88 -6.16
C MET A 92 -7.05 4.80 -7.06
N SER A 93 -8.26 4.96 -7.58
CA SER A 93 -8.91 3.99 -8.48
C SER A 93 -8.47 4.13 -9.95
N SER A 94 -7.56 5.06 -10.25
CA SER A 94 -7.13 5.37 -11.61
C SER A 94 -5.60 5.36 -11.74
N VAL A 95 -5.07 4.47 -12.58
CA VAL A 95 -3.63 4.26 -12.79
C VAL A 95 -2.86 5.55 -13.09
N PRO A 96 -3.35 6.47 -13.96
CA PRO A 96 -2.63 7.72 -14.24
C PRO A 96 -2.55 8.69 -13.06
N THR A 97 -3.39 8.54 -12.03
CA THR A 97 -3.50 9.52 -10.93
C THR A 97 -3.17 8.95 -9.55
N SER A 98 -3.12 7.63 -9.39
CA SER A 98 -2.97 6.98 -8.08
C SER A 98 -1.68 7.39 -7.37
N ALA A 99 -0.57 7.45 -8.11
CA ALA A 99 0.74 7.82 -7.57
C ALA A 99 0.83 9.26 -7.02
N TYR A 100 -0.11 10.14 -7.37
CA TYR A 100 -0.18 11.48 -6.77
C TYR A 100 -0.77 11.45 -5.36
N ASP A 101 -1.53 10.42 -4.98
CA ASP A 101 -2.09 10.34 -3.62
C ASP A 101 -1.04 9.78 -2.65
N PRO A 102 -0.72 10.45 -1.54
CA PRO A 102 0.33 9.98 -0.62
C PRO A 102 0.13 8.56 -0.07
N ILE A 103 -1.10 8.05 0.02
CA ILE A 103 -1.37 6.69 0.50
C ILE A 103 -0.87 5.61 -0.45
N PHE A 104 -0.69 5.93 -1.74
CA PHE A 104 -0.12 5.06 -2.76
C PHE A 104 1.17 4.41 -2.27
N TRP A 105 2.09 5.23 -1.74
CA TRP A 105 3.41 4.75 -1.30
C TRP A 105 3.30 3.79 -0.12
N SER A 106 2.45 4.10 0.87
CA SER A 106 2.22 3.20 2.01
C SER A 106 1.58 1.87 1.57
N HIS A 107 0.64 1.91 0.62
CA HIS A 107 0.03 0.71 0.05
C HIS A 107 1.07 -0.14 -0.69
N HIS A 108 1.85 0.46 -1.60
CA HIS A 108 2.89 -0.25 -2.32
C HIS A 108 4.02 -0.78 -1.43
N CYS A 109 4.36 -0.10 -0.33
CA CYS A 109 5.24 -0.67 0.69
C CYS A 109 4.67 -1.95 1.33
N MET A 110 3.35 -2.04 1.54
CA MET A 110 2.74 -3.26 2.04
C MET A 110 2.75 -4.38 0.98
N ILE A 111 2.52 -4.05 -0.30
CA ILE A 111 2.63 -5.01 -1.40
C ILE A 111 4.06 -5.54 -1.54
N ASP A 112 5.06 -4.66 -1.53
CA ASP A 112 6.47 -5.06 -1.58
C ASP A 112 6.88 -5.86 -0.33
N ARG A 113 6.32 -5.55 0.85
CA ARG A 113 6.50 -6.38 2.04
C ARG A 113 5.95 -7.79 1.87
N LEU A 114 4.78 -7.97 1.26
CA LEU A 114 4.22 -9.29 0.98
C LEU A 114 5.09 -10.06 -0.02
N TRP A 115 5.57 -9.37 -1.06
CA TRP A 115 6.53 -9.88 -2.02
C TRP A 115 7.81 -10.38 -1.31
N HIS A 116 8.39 -9.58 -0.43
CA HIS A 116 9.57 -9.96 0.36
C HIS A 116 9.32 -11.17 1.29
N ILE A 117 8.16 -11.24 1.94
CA ILE A 117 7.82 -12.41 2.78
C ILE A 117 7.74 -13.68 1.93
N TRP A 118 7.10 -13.61 0.75
CA TRP A 118 7.00 -14.77 -0.13
C TRP A 118 8.36 -15.19 -0.70
N GLN A 119 9.22 -14.24 -1.10
CA GLN A 119 10.58 -14.53 -1.56
C GLN A 119 11.42 -15.29 -0.52
N ASN A 120 11.16 -15.08 0.77
CA ASN A 120 11.85 -15.77 1.87
C ASN A 120 11.13 -17.05 2.35
N SER A 121 10.02 -17.43 1.71
CA SER A 121 9.27 -18.63 2.04
C SER A 121 9.82 -19.86 1.30
N SER A 122 9.42 -21.06 1.74
CA SER A 122 9.76 -22.32 1.05
C SER A 122 9.11 -22.46 -0.34
N ASN A 123 8.14 -21.61 -0.66
CA ASN A 123 7.39 -21.66 -1.92
C ASN A 123 7.92 -20.66 -2.96
N ALA A 124 8.93 -19.86 -2.59
CA ALA A 124 9.48 -18.83 -3.45
C ALA A 124 10.01 -19.42 -4.76
N MET A 125 9.68 -18.74 -5.86
CA MET A 125 10.27 -19.02 -7.17
C MET A 125 10.78 -17.72 -7.76
N ASN A 126 11.94 -17.79 -8.41
CA ASN A 126 12.41 -16.65 -9.20
C ASN A 126 11.40 -16.37 -10.33
N PRO A 127 11.26 -15.10 -10.75
CA PRO A 127 10.52 -14.79 -11.96
C PRO A 127 11.09 -15.56 -13.17
N PRO A 128 10.31 -15.71 -14.25
CA PRO A 128 10.76 -16.33 -15.49
C PRO A 128 12.12 -15.77 -15.96
N PRO A 129 13.08 -16.62 -16.38
CA PRO A 129 14.43 -16.18 -16.75
C PRO A 129 14.48 -15.09 -17.83
N ASP A 130 13.51 -15.10 -18.75
CA ASP A 130 13.36 -14.11 -19.82
C ASP A 130 13.02 -12.70 -19.31
N LEU A 131 12.49 -12.57 -18.09
CA LEU A 131 12.23 -11.28 -17.46
C LEU A 131 13.46 -10.70 -16.76
N MET A 132 14.45 -11.50 -16.37
CA MET A 132 15.56 -11.08 -15.50
C MET A 132 16.34 -9.87 -16.04
N ASP A 133 16.56 -9.82 -17.34
CA ASP A 133 17.33 -8.77 -18.02
C ASP A 133 16.45 -7.59 -18.48
N THR A 134 15.14 -7.65 -18.25
CA THR A 134 14.22 -6.57 -18.62
C THR A 134 14.51 -5.33 -17.77
N VAL A 135 14.74 -4.20 -18.44
CA VAL A 135 14.97 -2.90 -17.80
C VAL A 135 13.62 -2.26 -17.42
N LEU A 136 13.51 -1.83 -16.17
CA LEU A 136 12.32 -1.23 -15.59
C LEU A 136 12.29 0.28 -15.81
N ALA A 137 11.94 0.70 -17.03
CA ALA A 137 11.83 2.12 -17.35
C ALA A 137 10.87 2.87 -16.38
N PRO A 138 11.17 4.12 -16.00
CA PRO A 138 12.29 4.95 -16.46
C PRO A 138 13.61 4.69 -15.71
N PHE A 139 13.65 3.72 -14.80
CA PHE A 139 14.83 3.43 -13.98
C PHE A 139 15.85 2.58 -14.75
N PRO A 140 17.15 2.85 -14.62
CA PRO A 140 18.21 2.07 -15.25
C PRO A 140 18.51 0.79 -14.46
N LEU A 141 17.47 0.10 -13.98
CA LEU A 141 17.55 -1.12 -13.19
C LEU A 141 16.86 -2.27 -13.93
N THR A 142 17.40 -3.49 -13.82
CA THR A 142 16.74 -4.68 -14.35
C THR A 142 15.87 -5.36 -13.30
N VAL A 143 14.97 -6.25 -13.72
CA VAL A 143 14.20 -7.12 -12.82
C VAL A 143 15.13 -7.84 -11.83
N ALA A 144 16.21 -8.47 -12.32
CA ALA A 144 17.15 -9.16 -11.45
C ALA A 144 17.79 -8.26 -10.37
N GLN A 145 17.96 -6.96 -10.66
CA GLN A 145 18.58 -6.03 -9.72
C GLN A 145 17.63 -5.58 -8.61
N VAL A 146 16.31 -5.61 -8.83
CA VAL A 146 15.31 -5.19 -7.83
C VAL A 146 14.78 -6.33 -6.97
N LEU A 147 15.14 -7.59 -7.27
CA LEU A 147 14.78 -8.74 -6.43
C LEU A 147 15.54 -8.76 -5.10
N ASP A 148 16.74 -8.18 -5.08
CA ASP A 148 17.58 -8.08 -3.88
C ASP A 148 17.33 -6.74 -3.17
N ILE A 149 16.55 -6.77 -2.08
CA ILE A 149 16.24 -5.54 -1.33
C ILE A 149 17.45 -5.00 -0.56
N ASP A 150 18.42 -5.83 -0.22
CA ASP A 150 19.65 -5.38 0.45
C ASP A 150 20.46 -4.48 -0.49
N ARG A 151 20.49 -4.84 -1.78
CA ARG A 151 21.06 -4.00 -2.84
C ARG A 151 20.33 -2.65 -2.98
N MET A 152 19.05 -2.61 -2.65
CA MET A 152 18.24 -1.38 -2.69
C MET A 152 18.37 -0.54 -1.40
N GLY A 153 19.02 -1.08 -0.36
CA GLY A 153 19.37 -0.36 0.86
C GLY A 153 18.23 -0.19 1.86
N TYR A 154 17.25 -1.09 1.85
CA TYR A 154 16.15 -1.10 2.82
C TYR A 154 15.87 -2.50 3.35
N GLU A 155 15.22 -2.56 4.52
CA GLU A 155 14.74 -3.79 5.13
C GLU A 155 13.31 -3.60 5.65
N TYR A 156 12.58 -4.71 5.80
CA TYR A 156 11.33 -4.72 6.54
C TYR A 156 11.58 -5.18 7.98
N ALA A 157 11.04 -4.45 8.94
CA ALA A 157 11.02 -4.92 10.32
C ALA A 157 10.31 -6.29 10.38
N VAL A 158 11.00 -7.28 10.95
CA VAL A 158 10.44 -8.59 11.22
C VAL A 158 9.30 -8.45 12.21
N ALA A 159 8.07 -8.67 11.74
CA ALA A 159 6.99 -9.01 12.65
C ALA A 159 7.31 -10.42 13.15
N ALA A 160 7.71 -10.56 14.42
CA ALA A 160 7.70 -11.87 15.06
C ALA A 160 6.29 -12.44 14.87
N VAL A 161 6.18 -13.49 14.05
CA VAL A 161 4.96 -14.27 13.96
C VAL A 161 4.88 -15.03 15.28
N ALA A 162 4.19 -14.44 16.26
CA ALA A 162 3.78 -15.13 17.48
C ALA A 162 2.56 -16.02 17.20
#